data_AF-A0AAD6WJH6-F1
#
_entry.id   AF-A0AAD6WJH6-F1
#
_cell.length_a   1.000
_cell.length_b   1.000
_cell.length_c   1.000
_cell.angle_alpha   90.00
_cell.angle_beta   90.00
_cell.angle_gamma   90.00
#
_symmetry.space_group_name_H-M   'P 1'
#
loop_
_entity.id
_entity.type
_entity.pdbx_description
1 polymer ?
#
loop_
_entity_poly.entity_id
_entity_poly.type
_entity_poly.pdbx_seq_one_letter_code
_entity_poly.pdbx_strand_id
1 'polypeptide(L)'
;MDYTIGEPDVLKEVKQKLELGSVKFEVLCNKDTSPKKILREGSLERRILEVNRKRVKVVKPGSKTSFPTTEIRGSYAPPFHVDLFRSDQHRVRIVVDGENEVDLMVNSRHLRDVIVLVIRGFAQRFNSTSLNSLLKIET
;
A
#
# COMPACT_ATOMS: atom_id res chain seq x y z
N MET A 1 20.95 -2.83 -4.22
CA MET A 1 20.43 -3.89 -5.11
C MET A 1 19.03 -3.49 -5.51
N ASP A 2 18.97 -2.94 -6.71
CA ASP A 2 18.01 -1.94 -7.14
C ASP A 2 16.81 -2.56 -7.82
N TYR A 3 15.62 -2.34 -7.28
CA TYR A 3 14.40 -2.54 -8.04
C TYR A 3 14.32 -1.41 -9.07
N THR A 4 14.53 -1.73 -10.35
CA THR A 4 14.27 -0.82 -11.46
C THR A 4 12.76 -0.59 -11.55
N ILE A 5 12.22 0.31 -10.72
CA ILE A 5 10.85 0.81 -10.84
C ILE A 5 10.88 1.92 -11.88
N GLY A 6 11.21 1.53 -13.11
CA GLY A 6 11.45 2.43 -14.25
C GLY A 6 10.43 2.26 -15.36
N GLU A 7 9.32 1.53 -15.13
CA GLU A 7 8.26 1.46 -16.11
C GLU A 7 7.58 2.84 -16.22
N PRO A 8 7.64 3.50 -17.39
CA PRO A 8 7.19 4.89 -17.54
C PRO A 8 5.71 5.05 -17.19
N ASP A 9 4.90 4.01 -17.41
CA ASP A 9 3.48 4.00 -17.09
C ASP A 9 3.22 4.04 -15.58
N VAL A 10 3.99 3.28 -14.79
CA VAL A 10 3.95 3.34 -13.32
C VAL A 10 4.28 4.74 -12.84
N LEU A 11 5.34 5.34 -13.38
CA LEU A 11 5.79 6.67 -12.97
C LEU A 11 4.74 7.75 -13.27
N LYS A 12 4.15 7.70 -14.47
CA LYS A 12 3.10 8.62 -14.90
C LYS A 12 1.88 8.52 -13.99
N GLU A 13 1.43 7.30 -13.70
CA GLU A 13 0.28 7.06 -12.83
C GLU A 13 0.56 7.52 -11.38
N VAL A 14 1.74 7.23 -10.85
CA VAL A 14 2.15 7.67 -9.50
C VAL A 14 2.12 9.20 -9.40
N LYS A 15 2.71 9.91 -10.36
CA LYS A 15 2.70 11.39 -10.39
C LYS A 15 1.27 11.92 -10.35
N GLN A 16 0.40 11.42 -11.22
CA GLN A 16 -1.01 11.82 -11.26
C GLN A 16 -1.72 11.58 -9.91
N LYS A 17 -1.50 10.43 -9.27
CA LYS A 17 -2.12 10.12 -7.97
C LYS A 17 -1.58 10.97 -6.83
N LEU A 18 -0.31 11.35 -6.85
CA LEU A 18 0.29 12.26 -5.87
C LEU A 18 -0.25 13.68 -6.01
N GLU A 19 -0.47 14.14 -7.25
CA GLU A 19 -1.12 15.42 -7.56
C GLU A 19 -2.54 15.48 -6.99
N LEU A 20 -3.34 14.41 -7.16
CA LEU A 20 -4.67 14.29 -6.56
C LEU A 20 -4.65 14.40 -5.02
N GLY A 21 -3.54 14.01 -4.37
CA GLY A 21 -3.34 14.15 -2.93
C GLY A 21 -4.17 13.20 -2.05
N SER A 22 -5.11 12.47 -2.62
CA SER A 22 -5.92 11.43 -1.98
C SER A 22 -6.43 10.44 -3.02
N VAL A 23 -6.20 9.15 -2.79
CA VAL A 23 -6.58 8.06 -3.70
C VAL A 23 -7.11 6.86 -2.92
N LYS A 24 -7.88 6.01 -3.61
CA LYS A 24 -8.41 4.75 -3.06
C LYS A 24 -8.02 3.61 -3.99
N PHE A 25 -7.67 2.48 -3.41
CA PHE A 25 -7.34 1.25 -4.12
C PHE A 25 -8.19 0.11 -3.61
N GLU A 26 -8.63 -0.75 -4.52
CA GLU A 26 -9.20 -2.03 -4.15
C GLU A 26 -8.08 -3.03 -3.89
N VAL A 27 -8.12 -3.65 -2.72
CA VAL A 27 -7.12 -4.62 -2.27
C VAL A 27 -7.82 -5.81 -1.63
N LEU A 28 -7.11 -6.92 -1.51
CA LEU A 28 -7.59 -8.15 -0.88
C LEU A 28 -6.84 -8.38 0.44
N CYS A 29 -7.58 -8.72 1.50
CA CYS A 29 -7.03 -9.12 2.79
C CYS A 29 -7.41 -10.56 3.11
N ASN A 30 -6.55 -11.28 3.82
CA ASN A 30 -6.90 -12.60 4.36
C ASN A 30 -7.91 -12.44 5.50
N LYS A 31 -8.99 -13.25 5.48
CA LYS A 31 -10.00 -13.31 6.54
C LYS A 31 -9.44 -13.89 7.85
N ASP A 32 -8.41 -14.73 7.77
CA ASP A 32 -7.76 -15.33 8.94
C ASP A 32 -6.61 -14.44 9.42
N THR A 33 -6.86 -13.65 10.47
CA THR A 33 -5.96 -12.71 11.13
C THR A 33 -4.70 -13.33 11.77
N SER A 34 -4.38 -14.61 11.52
CA SER A 34 -3.17 -15.22 12.06
C SER A 34 -1.96 -14.93 11.16
N PRO A 35 -0.91 -14.25 11.64
CA PRO A 35 0.27 -13.87 10.84
C PRO A 35 1.14 -15.04 10.34
N LYS A 36 0.75 -16.30 10.60
CA LYS A 36 1.52 -17.53 10.30
C LYS A 36 0.91 -18.46 9.26
N LYS A 37 -0.28 -18.18 8.71
CA LYS A 37 -0.91 -19.08 7.73
C LYS A 37 -0.62 -18.66 6.29
N ILE A 38 -0.12 -19.62 5.52
CA ILE A 38 0.07 -19.52 4.07
C ILE A 38 -1.28 -19.16 3.43
N LEU A 39 -1.21 -18.18 2.53
CA LEU A 39 -2.34 -17.65 1.78
C LEU A 39 -3.11 -18.78 1.08
N ARG A 40 -4.34 -19.08 1.53
CA ARG A 40 -5.25 -20.00 0.83
C ARG A 40 -6.23 -19.16 0.00
N GLU A 41 -6.19 -19.37 -1.32
CA GLU A 41 -6.86 -18.62 -2.39
C GLU A 41 -8.38 -18.45 -2.23
N GLY A 42 -9.03 -19.20 -1.32
CA GLY A 42 -10.47 -19.13 -1.05
C GLY A 42 -10.94 -18.26 0.12
N SER A 43 -10.05 -17.50 0.78
CA SER A 43 -10.38 -16.73 2.02
C SER A 43 -10.12 -15.22 1.92
N LEU A 44 -9.85 -14.71 0.72
CA LEU A 44 -9.55 -13.30 0.51
C LEU A 44 -10.83 -12.46 0.48
N GLU A 45 -10.89 -11.45 1.33
CA GLU A 45 -11.97 -10.48 1.35
C GLU A 45 -11.50 -9.13 0.79
N ARG A 46 -12.36 -8.51 0.00
CA ARG A 46 -12.15 -7.16 -0.53
C ARG A 46 -12.08 -6.12 0.58
N ARG A 47 -11.12 -5.21 0.48
CA ARG A 47 -10.93 -4.01 1.28
C ARG A 47 -10.65 -2.81 0.39
N ILE A 48 -10.83 -1.62 0.95
CA ILE A 48 -10.44 -0.37 0.32
C ILE A 48 -9.24 0.21 1.08
N LEU A 49 -8.12 0.36 0.38
CA LEU A 49 -6.95 1.09 0.87
C LEU A 49 -7.09 2.56 0.49
N GLU A 50 -7.32 3.43 1.47
CA GLU A 50 -7.36 4.88 1.27
C GLU A 50 -6.02 5.49 1.66
N VAL A 51 -5.42 6.24 0.75
CA VAL A 51 -4.10 6.86 0.93
C VAL A 51 -4.21 8.34 0.61
N ASN A 52 -3.76 9.21 1.49
CA ASN A 52 -3.72 10.66 1.26
C ASN A 52 -2.48 11.26 1.90
N ARG A 53 -2.21 12.55 1.66
CA ARG A 53 -1.04 13.25 2.22
C ARG A 53 -0.87 13.16 3.75
N LYS A 54 -1.87 12.75 4.53
CA LYS A 54 -1.81 12.69 6.00
C LYS A 54 -1.72 11.27 6.56
N ARG A 55 -2.31 10.27 5.90
CA ARG A 55 -2.57 8.95 6.50
C ARG A 55 -2.89 7.88 5.48
N VAL A 56 -2.68 6.64 5.90
CA VAL A 56 -3.22 5.43 5.28
C VAL A 56 -4.42 4.93 6.08
N LYS A 57 -5.37 4.29 5.40
CA LYS A 57 -6.46 3.54 6.02
C LYS A 57 -6.78 2.30 5.22
N VAL A 58 -7.06 1.20 5.90
CA VAL A 58 -7.69 0.00 5.30
C VAL A 58 -9.10 -0.11 5.83
N VAL A 59 -10.06 -0.19 4.92
CA VAL A 59 -11.49 -0.17 5.25
C VAL A 59 -12.15 -1.43 4.72
N LYS A 60 -12.82 -2.16 5.62
CA LYS A 60 -13.80 -3.18 5.28
C LYS A 60 -15.05 -2.49 4.76
N PRO A 61 -15.42 -2.67 3.48
CA PRO A 61 -16.65 -2.08 2.96
C PRO A 61 -17.85 -2.66 3.70
N GLY A 62 -18.85 -1.81 3.92
CA GLY A 62 -20.14 -2.24 4.44
C GLY A 62 -20.87 -3.16 3.46
N SER A 63 -21.76 -3.98 3.98
CA SER A 63 -22.70 -4.77 3.19
C SER A 63 -24.11 -4.20 3.32
N LYS A 64 -25.12 -4.89 2.77
CA LYS A 64 -26.53 -4.50 2.97
C LYS A 64 -26.92 -4.41 4.46
N THR A 65 -26.21 -5.13 5.33
CA THR A 65 -26.52 -5.24 6.77
C THR A 65 -25.42 -4.71 7.70
N SER A 66 -24.35 -4.13 7.17
CA SER A 66 -23.22 -3.66 7.99
C SER A 66 -22.63 -2.35 7.49
N PHE A 67 -22.24 -1.48 8.43
CA PHE A 67 -21.52 -0.25 8.11
C PHE A 67 -20.05 -0.54 7.75
N PRO A 68 -19.42 0.30 6.92
CA PRO A 68 -17.98 0.21 6.67
C PRO A 68 -17.19 0.32 7.97
N THR A 69 -16.18 -0.53 8.13
CA THR A 69 -15.33 -0.57 9.33
C THR A 69 -13.88 -0.27 8.96
N THR A 70 -13.22 0.64 9.69
CA THR A 70 -11.79 0.88 9.50
C THR A 70 -11.02 -0.19 10.28
N GLU A 71 -10.24 -1.01 9.57
CA GLU A 71 -9.43 -2.07 10.17
C GLU A 71 -8.05 -1.54 10.57
N ILE A 72 -7.45 -0.69 9.74
CA ILE A 72 -6.18 -0.02 10.04
C ILE A 72 -6.27 1.47 9.73
N ARG A 73 -5.59 2.27 10.55
CA ARG A 73 -5.37 3.69 10.31
C ARG A 73 -4.01 4.11 10.86
N GLY A 74 -3.15 4.68 10.01
CA GLY A 74 -1.80 5.09 10.40
C GLY A 74 -1.39 6.41 9.77
N SER A 75 -0.54 7.16 10.48
CA SER A 75 0.22 8.27 9.90
C SER A 75 1.51 7.74 9.27
N TYR A 76 2.22 8.58 8.51
CA TYR A 76 3.50 8.22 7.90
C TYR A 76 4.72 8.47 8.81
N ALA A 77 4.50 8.90 10.06
CA ALA A 77 5.60 9.08 11.00
C ALA A 77 6.22 7.72 11.36
N PRO A 78 7.54 7.65 11.59
CA PRO A 78 8.18 6.44 12.11
C PRO A 78 7.42 5.91 13.34
N PRO A 79 7.27 4.57 13.46
CA PRO A 79 7.97 3.52 12.72
C PRO A 79 7.30 3.07 11.40
N PHE A 80 6.40 3.86 10.82
CA PHE A 80 5.68 3.51 9.59
C PHE A 80 6.60 3.08 8.44
N HIS A 81 6.32 1.94 7.81
CA HIS A 81 6.98 1.49 6.59
C HIS A 81 6.10 0.56 5.75
N VAL A 82 6.55 0.27 4.53
CA VAL A 82 5.89 -0.66 3.59
C VAL A 82 6.90 -1.68 3.07
N ASP A 83 6.56 -2.96 3.22
CA ASP A 83 7.40 -4.07 2.79
C ASP A 83 6.87 -4.72 1.51
N LEU A 84 7.82 -5.12 0.67
CA LEU A 84 7.60 -5.87 -0.55
C LEU A 84 8.11 -7.31 -0.35
N PHE A 85 7.33 -8.28 -0.79
CA PHE A 85 7.72 -9.68 -0.72
C PHE A 85 8.40 -10.10 -2.02
N ARG A 86 9.67 -10.50 -1.97
CA ARG A 86 10.40 -10.97 -3.16
C ARG A 86 9.78 -12.23 -3.77
N SER A 87 9.20 -13.06 -2.92
CA SER A 87 8.55 -14.32 -3.28
C SER A 87 7.15 -14.13 -3.88
N ASP A 88 6.54 -12.95 -3.75
CA ASP A 88 5.16 -12.70 -4.20
C ASP A 88 5.01 -11.29 -4.76
N GLN A 89 4.85 -11.19 -6.08
CA GLN A 89 4.76 -9.91 -6.78
C GLN A 89 3.42 -9.18 -6.60
N HIS A 90 2.45 -9.80 -5.95
CA HIS A 90 1.11 -9.26 -5.70
C HIS A 90 0.91 -8.85 -4.24
N ARG A 91 1.87 -9.15 -3.37
CA ARG A 91 1.77 -8.92 -1.93
C ARG A 91 2.53 -7.67 -1.50
N VAL A 92 1.89 -6.88 -0.65
CA VAL A 92 2.49 -5.73 0.04
C VAL A 92 2.05 -5.74 1.50
N ARG A 93 2.96 -5.43 2.41
CA ARG A 93 2.63 -5.23 3.83
C ARG A 93 2.73 -3.75 4.16
N ILE A 94 1.75 -3.27 4.91
CA ILE A 94 1.79 -1.94 5.51
C ILE A 94 1.96 -2.12 7.01
N VAL A 95 3.03 -1.56 7.57
CA VAL A 95 3.31 -1.56 9.00
C VAL A 95 3.11 -0.14 9.50
N VAL A 96 2.11 0.07 10.37
CA VAL A 96 1.85 1.36 11.01
C VAL A 96 2.69 1.50 12.27
N ASP A 97 2.71 0.46 13.09
CA ASP A 97 3.54 0.32 14.28
C ASP A 97 3.79 -1.18 14.59
N GLY A 98 4.40 -1.47 15.73
CA GLY A 98 4.80 -2.84 16.11
C GLY A 98 3.63 -3.81 16.33
N GLU A 99 2.40 -3.34 16.47
CA GLU A 99 1.20 -4.17 16.68
C GLU A 99 0.16 -4.00 15.56
N ASN A 100 0.25 -2.93 14.78
CA ASN A 100 -0.67 -2.60 13.70
C ASN A 100 -0.01 -2.79 12.33
N GLU A 101 -0.07 -4.00 11.80
CA GLU A 101 0.34 -4.33 10.43
C GLU A 101 -0.80 -5.01 9.63
N VAL A 102 -0.78 -4.85 8.32
CA VAL A 102 -1.70 -5.53 7.41
C VAL A 102 -0.99 -6.02 6.16
N ASP A 103 -1.20 -7.30 5.87
CA ASP A 103 -0.82 -7.92 4.61
C ASP A 103 -1.95 -7.73 3.60
N LEU A 104 -1.62 -7.10 2.48
CA LEU A 104 -2.52 -6.82 1.36
C LEU A 104 -2.07 -7.59 0.13
N MET A 105 -3.05 -7.99 -0.67
CA MET A 105 -2.86 -8.51 -2.01
C MET A 105 -3.54 -7.63 -3.06
N VAL A 106 -2.95 -7.61 -4.25
CA VAL A 106 -3.45 -6.85 -5.39
C VAL A 106 -3.46 -7.70 -6.66
N ASN A 107 -4.23 -7.26 -7.66
CA ASN A 107 -4.45 -8.03 -8.89
C ASN A 107 -3.25 -8.07 -9.84
N SER A 108 -2.24 -7.22 -9.64
CA SER A 108 -1.09 -7.10 -10.53
C SER A 108 0.12 -6.50 -9.82
N ARG A 109 1.32 -6.86 -10.29
CA ARG A 109 2.56 -6.21 -9.87
C ARG A 109 2.54 -4.70 -10.12
N HIS A 110 1.99 -4.27 -11.25
CA HIS A 110 1.83 -2.85 -11.59
C HIS A 110 1.10 -2.09 -10.47
N LEU A 111 -0.07 -2.60 -10.06
CA LEU A 111 -0.86 -1.98 -9.00
C LEU A 111 -0.11 -1.96 -7.66
N ARG A 112 0.63 -3.03 -7.34
CA ARG A 112 1.48 -3.09 -6.13
C ARG A 112 2.52 -1.96 -6.15
N ASP A 113 3.22 -1.82 -7.26
CA ASP A 113 4.31 -0.87 -7.42
C ASP A 113 3.78 0.57 -7.38
N VAL A 114 2.63 0.85 -8.03
CA VAL A 114 1.91 2.13 -7.92
C VAL A 114 1.52 2.44 -6.47
N ILE A 115 0.90 1.51 -5.74
CA ILE A 115 0.49 1.72 -4.35
C ILE A 115 1.68 2.05 -3.47
N VAL A 116 2.76 1.28 -3.58
CA VAL A 116 3.97 1.43 -2.76
C VAL A 116 4.63 2.77 -3.03
N LEU A 117 4.77 3.16 -4.29
CA LEU A 117 5.35 4.45 -4.65
C LEU A 117 4.48 5.64 -4.24
N VAL A 118 3.14 5.53 -4.35
CA VAL A 118 2.24 6.58 -3.86
C VAL A 118 2.34 6.75 -2.34
N ILE A 119 2.35 5.64 -1.59
CA ILE A 119 2.54 5.68 -0.14
C ILE A 119 3.88 6.32 0.22
N ARG A 120 4.98 5.88 -0.40
CA ARG A 120 6.32 6.44 -0.17
C ARG A 120 6.38 7.92 -0.55
N GLY A 121 5.75 8.32 -1.65
CA GLY A 121 5.66 9.72 -2.08
C GLY A 121 4.94 10.60 -1.07
N PHE A 122 3.80 10.15 -0.52
CA PHE A 122 3.14 10.91 0.57
C PHE A 122 3.92 10.87 1.89
N ALA A 123 4.67 9.81 2.15
CA ALA A 123 5.53 9.66 3.32
C ALA A 123 6.88 10.41 3.20
N GLN A 124 7.20 10.99 2.04
CA GLN A 124 8.51 11.61 1.77
C GLN A 124 8.86 12.70 2.80
N ARG A 125 7.88 13.47 3.32
CA ARG A 125 8.18 14.49 4.34
C ARG A 125 8.66 13.91 5.69
N PHE A 126 8.47 12.61 5.91
CA PHE A 126 8.86 11.90 7.13
C PHE A 126 10.04 10.96 6.92
N ASN A 127 10.47 10.75 5.67
CA ASN A 127 11.59 9.88 5.30
C ASN A 127 12.66 10.72 4.59
N SER A 128 13.93 10.56 4.99
CA SER A 128 15.04 11.34 4.40
C SER A 128 15.30 11.02 2.91
N THR A 129 14.69 9.96 2.37
CA THR A 129 14.83 9.58 0.96
C THR A 129 13.87 10.35 0.07
N SER A 130 14.39 11.18 -0.84
CA SER A 130 13.57 11.94 -1.77
C SER A 130 12.84 11.04 -2.77
N LEU A 131 11.63 11.44 -3.19
CA LEU A 131 10.86 10.69 -4.18
C LEU A 131 11.63 10.59 -5.52
N ASN A 132 12.36 11.63 -5.92
CA ASN A 132 13.20 11.59 -7.11
C ASN A 132 14.31 10.54 -7.02
N SER A 133 14.90 10.37 -5.82
CA SER A 133 15.88 9.31 -5.56
C SER A 133 15.24 7.92 -5.61
N LEU A 134 14.00 7.77 -5.10
CA LEU A 134 13.24 6.51 -5.21
C LEU A 134 12.87 6.16 -6.66
N LEU A 135 12.60 7.18 -7.48
CA LEU A 135 12.19 7.02 -8.88
C LEU A 135 13.40 6.97 -9.84
N LYS A 136 14.64 7.07 -9.34
CA LYS A 136 15.88 7.10 -10.15
C LYS A 136 15.79 8.02 -11.36
N ILE A 137 15.20 9.20 -11.19
CA ILE A 137 15.19 10.21 -12.25
C ILE A 137 16.56 10.88 -12.20
N GLU A 138 17.54 10.33 -12.93
CA GLU A 138 18.74 11.10 -13.31
C GLU A 138 18.26 12.26 -14.18
N THR A 139 18.71 13.47 -13.82
CA THR A 139 18.34 14.72 -14.52
C THR A 139 19.16 14.86 -15.79
#